data_AF-A0A1T1HGH0-F1
#
_entry.id   AF-A0A1T1HGH0-F1
#
_cell.length_a   1.000
_cell.length_b   1.000
_cell.length_c   1.000
_cell.angle_alpha   90.00
_cell.angle_beta   90.00
_cell.angle_gamma   90.00
#
_symmetry.space_group_name_H-M   'P 1'
#
loop_
_entity.id
_entity.type
_entity.pdbx_description
1 polymer ?
#
loop_
_entity_poly.entity_id
_entity_poly.type
_entity_poly.pdbx_seq_one_letter_code
_entity_poly.pdbx_strand_id
1 'polypeptide(L)'
;MSRPQFKSPLKAFLHFLLRSLLISLLCQQAHAQWGLIVPETNSPTPDRNTSEKQTTPDEFELIRKGVAQSRNLLGQTASTIGFGLDSLFGAPNKNQPNESAITLRSGLEIQDSGLLTQINTLSFQADLPTASSKLQLLARLGDEHELENRSTNVQTEQTPEPFESRILKADKAGIFLRYIYQHPESLWQTTFDNGFQFTPHSLALEPVSYLRIGQTFLSGTWQIRPVPVIYWAESSGLGTGIALHTLKPIDAITSLQHTTGVNYLFDEQMAYYQHGWQLVQAFTQDLRATSNITFYSTNRAGHLIDEAKISATLRRRIDSDWLFFSVTPADTLSSENNYKSNLSITFQLEAKFGVQY
;
A
#
# COMPACT_ATOMS: atom_id res chain seq x y z
N MET A 1 2.58 -29.85 -42.08
CA MET A 1 2.02 -29.25 -40.84
C MET A 1 3.08 -29.33 -39.74
N SER A 2 3.81 -28.25 -39.51
CA SER A 2 4.84 -28.12 -38.47
C SER A 2 4.21 -27.72 -37.14
N ARG A 3 4.39 -28.54 -36.10
CA ARG A 3 3.97 -28.18 -34.73
C ARG A 3 4.86 -27.04 -34.20
N PRO A 4 4.29 -25.97 -33.62
CA PRO A 4 5.09 -24.91 -33.02
C PRO A 4 5.78 -25.42 -31.75
N GLN A 5 7.09 -25.23 -31.66
CA GLN A 5 7.87 -25.45 -30.46
C GLN A 5 7.52 -24.36 -29.43
N PHE A 6 6.71 -24.69 -28.43
CA PHE A 6 6.55 -23.87 -27.24
C PHE A 6 7.86 -23.85 -26.46
N LYS A 7 8.59 -22.74 -26.48
CA LYS A 7 9.67 -22.47 -25.53
C LYS A 7 9.03 -22.38 -24.15
N SER A 8 9.45 -23.24 -23.21
CA SER A 8 8.81 -23.37 -21.90
C SER A 8 8.90 -22.04 -21.11
N PRO A 9 7.78 -21.44 -20.69
CA PRO A 9 7.76 -20.19 -19.90
C PRO A 9 8.54 -20.33 -18.58
N LEU A 10 8.69 -21.56 -18.07
CA LEU A 10 9.50 -21.90 -16.90
C LEU A 10 10.98 -21.50 -17.02
N LYS A 11 11.58 -21.58 -18.22
CA LYS A 11 12.99 -21.21 -18.44
C LYS A 11 13.21 -19.70 -18.44
N ALA A 12 12.24 -18.94 -18.96
CA ALA A 12 12.25 -17.48 -18.91
C ALA A 12 12.04 -16.99 -17.47
N PHE A 13 11.12 -17.61 -16.72
CA PHE A 13 10.87 -17.35 -15.31
C PHE A 13 12.09 -17.63 -14.41
N LEU A 14 12.77 -18.76 -14.61
CA LEU A 14 13.99 -19.10 -13.87
C LEU A 14 15.15 -18.12 -14.18
N HIS A 15 15.27 -17.70 -15.45
CA HIS A 15 16.26 -16.68 -15.84
C HIS A 15 15.97 -15.31 -15.24
N PHE A 16 14.69 -14.92 -15.13
CA PHE A 16 14.28 -13.68 -14.49
C PHE A 16 14.63 -13.71 -13.00
N LEU A 17 14.20 -14.74 -12.26
CA LEU A 17 14.52 -14.88 -10.83
C LEU A 17 16.02 -14.88 -10.54
N LEU A 18 16.83 -15.57 -11.34
CA LEU A 18 18.29 -15.57 -11.18
C LEU A 18 18.89 -14.18 -11.44
N ARG A 19 18.39 -13.43 -12.42
CA ARG A 19 18.86 -12.06 -12.70
C ARG A 19 18.45 -11.08 -11.61
N SER A 20 17.23 -11.19 -11.08
CA SER A 20 16.74 -10.35 -9.97
C SER A 20 17.55 -10.60 -8.69
N LEU A 21 17.87 -11.86 -8.40
CA LEU A 21 18.72 -12.25 -7.26
C LEU A 21 20.17 -11.80 -7.44
N LEU A 22 20.69 -11.80 -8.68
CA LEU A 22 22.03 -11.32 -8.98
C LEU A 22 22.14 -9.79 -8.81
N ILE A 23 21.12 -9.04 -9.21
CA ILE A 23 21.06 -7.58 -9.06
C ILE A 23 20.98 -7.19 -7.57
N SER A 24 20.23 -7.93 -6.75
CA SER A 24 20.18 -7.68 -5.30
C SER A 24 21.51 -8.00 -4.61
N LEU A 25 22.22 -9.07 -5.02
CA LEU A 25 23.56 -9.36 -4.52
C LEU A 25 24.62 -8.33 -4.98
N LEU A 26 24.54 -7.83 -6.21
CA LEU A 26 25.46 -6.80 -6.72
C LEU A 26 25.26 -5.46 -6.01
N CYS A 27 24.02 -5.09 -5.65
CA CYS A 27 23.75 -3.91 -4.83
C CYS A 27 24.32 -4.01 -3.40
N GLN A 28 24.40 -5.23 -2.84
CA GLN A 28 25.02 -5.46 -1.53
C GLN A 28 26.56 -5.33 -1.58
N GLN A 29 27.20 -5.70 -2.69
CA GLN A 29 28.66 -5.52 -2.86
C GLN A 29 29.04 -4.08 -3.23
N ALA A 30 28.18 -3.34 -3.94
CA ALA A 30 28.45 -1.95 -4.31
C ALA A 30 28.51 -0.99 -3.11
N HIS A 31 27.91 -1.33 -1.96
CA HIS A 31 28.00 -0.53 -0.74
C HIS A 31 29.33 -0.70 0.02
N ALA A 32 30.23 -1.58 -0.42
CA ALA A 32 31.50 -1.84 0.27
C ALA A 32 32.74 -1.13 -0.33
N GLN A 33 32.68 -0.56 -1.55
CA GLN A 33 33.89 -0.04 -2.22
C GLN A 33 33.69 1.15 -3.19
N TRP A 34 32.93 2.19 -2.81
CA TRP A 34 32.92 3.44 -3.57
C TRP A 34 33.63 4.57 -2.79
N GLY A 35 34.95 4.45 -2.70
CA GLY A 35 35.84 5.61 -2.68
C GLY A 35 36.20 5.93 -4.14
N LEU A 36 35.50 6.90 -4.73
CA LEU A 36 35.74 7.37 -6.10
C LEU A 36 37.11 8.06 -6.18
N ILE A 37 38.10 7.38 -6.77
CA ILE A 37 39.32 8.01 -7.30
C ILE A 37 39.00 8.41 -8.74
N VAL A 38 38.89 9.71 -8.99
CA VAL A 38 38.77 10.29 -10.34
C VAL A 38 40.19 10.50 -10.90
N PRO A 39 40.51 10.07 -12.13
CA PRO A 39 41.79 10.37 -12.75
C PRO A 39 41.83 11.82 -13.25
N GLU A 40 42.88 12.56 -12.88
CA GLU A 40 43.17 13.90 -13.39
C GLU A 40 43.43 13.84 -14.90
N THR A 41 42.53 14.42 -15.70
CA THR A 41 42.79 14.77 -17.09
C THR A 41 42.91 16.28 -17.21
N ASN A 42 44.15 16.76 -17.38
CA ASN A 42 44.48 18.14 -17.69
C ASN A 42 43.99 18.50 -19.10
N SER A 43 43.04 19.43 -19.21
CA SER A 43 42.76 20.20 -20.44
C SER A 43 41.99 21.48 -20.10
N PRO A 44 42.17 22.57 -20.89
CA PRO A 44 42.08 23.93 -20.40
C PRO A 44 40.66 24.50 -20.34
N THR A 45 40.51 25.39 -19.37
CA THR A 45 39.36 26.18 -18.97
C THR A 45 38.67 26.93 -20.12
N PRO A 46 37.34 26.83 -20.24
CA PRO A 46 36.51 27.94 -20.68
C PRO A 46 35.85 28.57 -19.45
N ASP A 47 36.06 29.88 -19.29
CA ASP A 47 35.40 30.72 -18.30
C ASP A 47 33.88 30.53 -18.35
N ARG A 48 33.35 29.85 -17.33
CA ARG A 48 31.92 29.74 -17.09
C ARG A 48 31.66 30.14 -15.64
N ASN A 49 31.53 31.45 -15.43
CA ASN A 49 30.87 32.03 -14.26
C ASN A 49 29.42 31.56 -14.23
N THR A 50 29.23 30.34 -13.76
CA THR A 50 27.94 29.81 -13.33
C THR A 50 28.05 29.79 -11.84
N SER A 51 27.43 30.79 -11.20
CA SER A 51 27.33 30.88 -9.75
C SER A 51 26.56 29.65 -9.27
N GLU A 52 27.28 28.58 -8.94
CA GLU A 52 26.75 27.45 -8.20
C GLU A 52 26.33 28.02 -6.84
N LYS A 53 25.04 28.28 -6.69
CA LYS A 53 24.46 28.78 -5.44
C LYS A 53 24.54 27.64 -4.42
N GLN A 54 25.70 27.50 -3.79
CA GLN A 54 25.90 26.61 -2.66
C GLN A 54 24.90 27.00 -1.57
N THR A 55 23.90 26.16 -1.39
CA THR A 55 22.90 26.29 -0.33
C THR A 55 23.64 26.31 1.00
N THR A 56 23.63 27.45 1.69
CA THR A 56 24.41 27.62 2.92
C THR A 56 23.83 26.71 4.02
N PRO A 57 24.63 26.29 5.02
CA PRO A 57 24.14 25.49 6.15
C PRO A 57 22.90 26.08 6.84
N ASP A 58 22.78 27.42 6.84
CA ASP A 58 21.64 28.15 7.39
C ASP A 58 20.35 27.95 6.58
N GLU A 59 20.43 27.81 5.25
CA GLU A 59 19.27 27.54 4.39
C GLU A 59 18.71 26.12 4.63
N PHE A 60 19.58 25.13 4.84
CA PHE A 60 19.16 23.77 5.18
C PHE A 60 18.46 23.69 6.54
N GLU A 61 18.98 24.38 7.56
CA GLU A 61 18.32 24.42 8.87
C GLU A 61 16.97 25.16 8.81
N LEU A 62 16.85 26.18 7.97
CA LEU A 62 15.58 26.88 7.75
C LEU A 62 14.54 25.98 7.08
N ILE A 63 14.93 25.21 6.06
CA ILE A 63 14.07 24.21 5.42
C ILE A 63 13.65 23.15 6.43
N ARG A 64 14.59 22.62 7.22
CA ARG A 64 14.31 21.59 8.24
C ARG A 64 13.31 22.07 9.29
N LYS A 65 13.47 23.31 9.78
CA LYS A 65 12.52 23.94 10.70
C LYS A 65 11.15 24.12 10.06
N GLY A 66 11.09 24.57 8.81
CA GLY A 66 9.84 24.72 8.06
C GLY A 66 9.10 23.39 7.92
N VAL A 67 9.79 22.32 7.53
CA VAL A 67 9.21 20.97 7.41
C VAL A 67 8.68 20.46 8.74
N ALA A 68 9.44 20.63 9.83
CA ALA A 68 9.00 20.23 11.17
C ALA A 68 7.77 21.02 11.64
N GLN A 69 7.70 22.33 11.33
CA GLN A 69 6.52 23.16 11.61
C GLN A 69 5.29 22.70 10.83
N SER A 70 5.43 22.45 9.53
CA SER A 70 4.32 21.91 8.70
C SER A 70 3.83 20.57 9.21
N ARG A 71 4.76 19.67 9.60
CA ARG A 71 4.42 18.38 10.20
C ARG A 71 3.59 18.54 11.47
N ASN A 72 4.07 19.37 12.40
CA ASN A 72 3.40 19.60 13.68
C ASN A 72 2.02 20.26 13.46
N LEU A 73 1.91 21.20 12.53
CA LEU A 73 0.64 21.86 12.19
C LEU A 73 -0.39 20.87 11.63
N LEU A 74 0.02 20.01 10.69
CA LEU A 74 -0.85 19.00 10.10
C LEU A 74 -1.25 17.93 11.14
N GLY A 75 -0.32 17.50 11.99
CA GLY A 75 -0.60 16.56 13.08
C GLY A 75 -1.57 17.15 14.12
N GLN A 76 -1.39 18.42 14.50
CA GLN A 76 -2.31 19.12 15.39
C GLN A 76 -3.68 19.32 14.75
N THR A 77 -3.73 19.59 13.44
CA THR A 77 -4.98 19.72 12.69
C THR A 77 -5.73 18.39 12.65
N ALA A 78 -5.04 17.29 12.34
CA ALA A 78 -5.63 15.95 12.36
C ALA A 78 -6.22 15.62 13.74
N SER A 79 -5.48 15.87 14.80
CA SER A 79 -5.93 15.68 16.18
C SER A 79 -7.11 16.59 16.56
N THR A 80 -7.07 17.86 16.16
CA THR A 80 -8.14 18.83 16.45
C THR A 80 -9.44 18.41 15.77
N ILE A 81 -9.37 17.98 14.50
CA ILE A 81 -10.53 17.45 13.77
C ILE A 81 -11.04 16.19 14.45
N GLY A 82 -10.15 15.25 14.81
CA GLY A 82 -10.49 14.04 15.54
C GLY A 82 -11.25 14.32 16.84
N PHE A 83 -10.71 15.18 17.70
CA PHE A 83 -11.38 15.57 18.94
C PHE A 83 -12.69 16.34 18.71
N GLY A 84 -12.76 17.19 17.69
CA GLY A 84 -13.98 17.89 17.32
C GLY A 84 -15.09 16.92 16.93
N LEU A 85 -14.78 15.90 16.14
CA LEU A 85 -15.71 14.84 15.77
C LEU A 85 -16.08 13.94 16.96
N ASP A 86 -15.10 13.58 17.79
CA ASP A 86 -15.30 12.79 19.00
C ASP A 86 -16.24 13.49 19.99
N SER A 87 -16.23 14.83 20.02
CA SER A 87 -17.12 15.63 20.86
C SER A 87 -18.61 15.48 20.53
N LEU A 88 -18.94 15.01 19.33
CA LEU A 88 -20.33 14.69 18.94
C LEU A 88 -20.86 13.45 19.68
N PHE A 89 -19.98 12.60 20.19
CA PHE A 89 -20.31 11.34 20.86
C PHE A 89 -20.17 11.41 22.39
N GLY A 90 -19.65 12.52 22.94
CA GLY A 90 -19.56 12.76 24.37
C GLY A 90 -18.51 13.81 24.71
N ALA A 91 -18.20 13.98 26.00
CA ALA A 91 -17.14 14.90 26.41
C ALA A 91 -15.76 14.26 26.13
N PRO A 92 -14.96 14.79 25.19
CA PRO A 92 -13.70 14.17 24.82
C PRO A 92 -12.73 14.19 25.99
N ASN A 93 -12.22 13.01 26.36
CA ASN A 93 -11.18 12.92 27.36
C ASN A 93 -9.84 13.34 26.75
N LYS A 94 -9.43 14.58 27.02
CA LYS A 94 -8.15 15.15 26.53
C LYS A 94 -6.90 14.37 26.99
N ASN A 95 -7.04 13.49 27.99
CA ASN A 95 -5.94 12.67 28.49
C ASN A 95 -5.85 11.31 27.77
N GLN A 96 -6.80 10.96 26.91
CA GLN A 96 -6.75 9.75 26.10
C GLN A 96 -5.95 10.05 24.82
N PRO A 97 -5.00 9.17 24.41
CA PRO A 97 -4.28 9.34 23.16
C PRO A 97 -5.26 9.36 21.99
N ASN A 98 -4.97 10.20 20.99
CA ASN A 98 -5.77 10.33 19.77
C ASN A 98 -4.90 9.91 18.58
N GLU A 99 -5.35 8.87 17.88
CA GLU A 99 -4.65 8.25 16.75
C GLU A 99 -5.03 8.85 15.39
N SER A 100 -5.70 10.00 15.40
CA SER A 100 -6.08 10.68 14.15
C SER A 100 -4.84 11.07 13.34
N ALA A 101 -4.86 10.72 12.07
CA ALA A 101 -3.72 10.90 11.19
C ALA A 101 -4.15 11.33 9.78
N ILE A 102 -3.32 12.17 9.17
CA ILE A 102 -3.35 12.49 7.74
C ILE A 102 -2.19 11.75 7.08
N THR A 103 -2.43 11.00 6.01
CA THR A 103 -1.38 10.39 5.20
C THR A 103 -1.39 10.99 3.80
N LEU A 104 -0.25 11.51 3.38
CA LEU A 104 -0.01 11.96 2.02
C LEU A 104 0.91 10.96 1.31
N ARG A 105 0.54 10.53 0.12
CA ARG A 105 1.40 9.76 -0.78
C ARG A 105 1.53 10.50 -2.09
N SER A 106 2.74 10.61 -2.60
CA SER A 106 3.02 11.15 -3.93
C SER A 106 4.08 10.31 -4.61
N GLY A 107 3.91 10.04 -5.90
CA GLY A 107 4.80 9.16 -6.62
C GLY A 107 4.74 9.34 -8.14
N LEU A 108 5.65 8.63 -8.80
CA LEU A 108 5.79 8.57 -10.25
C LEU A 108 5.93 7.11 -10.64
N GLU A 109 5.10 6.65 -11.57
CA GLU A 109 5.25 5.36 -12.25
C GLU A 109 5.79 5.60 -13.65
N ILE A 110 6.84 4.87 -14.00
CA ILE A 110 7.42 4.85 -15.35
C ILE A 110 7.17 3.46 -15.93
N GLN A 111 6.44 3.40 -17.03
CA GLN A 111 6.17 2.14 -17.74
C GLN A 111 7.16 1.94 -18.90
N ASP A 112 7.35 0.69 -19.34
CA ASP A 112 8.22 0.35 -20.47
C ASP A 112 7.82 1.04 -21.79
N SER A 113 6.53 1.40 -21.91
CA SER A 113 6.00 2.22 -23.00
C SER A 113 6.55 3.66 -23.02
N GLY A 114 7.26 4.08 -21.99
CA GLY A 114 7.69 5.47 -21.76
C GLY A 114 6.60 6.36 -21.16
N LEU A 115 5.42 5.81 -20.86
CA LEU A 115 4.36 6.54 -20.17
C LEU A 115 4.78 6.86 -18.73
N LEU A 116 4.71 8.15 -18.39
CA LEU A 116 4.90 8.65 -17.03
C LEU A 116 3.54 8.94 -16.41
N THR A 117 3.24 8.28 -15.30
CA THR A 117 2.01 8.47 -14.55
C THR A 117 2.31 9.05 -13.18
N GLN A 118 1.60 10.11 -12.78
CA GLN A 118 1.72 10.66 -11.44
C GLN A 118 0.70 10.02 -10.50
N ILE A 119 1.15 9.72 -9.29
CA ILE A 119 0.40 9.08 -8.23
C ILE A 119 0.26 10.07 -7.09
N ASN A 120 -0.96 10.38 -6.67
CA ASN A 120 -1.18 11.20 -5.47
C ASN A 120 -2.36 10.65 -4.68
N THR A 121 -2.19 10.51 -3.37
CA THR A 121 -3.24 10.07 -2.44
C THR A 121 -3.20 10.92 -1.19
N LEU A 122 -4.36 11.30 -0.70
CA LEU A 122 -4.53 11.91 0.62
C LEU A 122 -5.55 11.08 1.39
N SER A 123 -5.18 10.60 2.57
CA SER A 123 -6.12 9.95 3.48
C SER A 123 -6.14 10.65 4.82
N PHE A 124 -7.30 10.63 5.45
CA PHE A 124 -7.54 11.10 6.81
C PHE A 124 -8.26 10.01 7.57
N GLN A 125 -7.73 9.66 8.73
CA GLN A 125 -8.35 8.77 9.69
C GLN A 125 -8.59 9.57 10.96
N ALA A 126 -9.85 9.64 11.40
CA ALA A 126 -10.22 10.19 12.69
C ALA A 126 -10.44 9.05 13.67
N ASP A 127 -9.67 9.06 14.75
CA ASP A 127 -9.90 8.21 15.90
C ASP A 127 -10.90 8.89 16.85
N LEU A 128 -11.87 8.13 17.36
CA LEU A 128 -13.00 8.61 18.16
C LEU A 128 -13.04 7.86 19.51
N PRO A 129 -12.16 8.23 20.47
CA PRO A 129 -12.02 7.47 21.70
C PRO A 129 -13.27 7.49 22.59
N THR A 130 -14.03 8.58 22.60
CA THR A 130 -15.27 8.71 23.39
C THR A 130 -16.39 7.80 22.85
N ALA A 131 -16.34 7.44 21.57
CA ALA A 131 -17.17 6.39 20.98
C ALA A 131 -16.72 4.95 21.35
N SER A 132 -16.04 4.78 22.48
CA SER A 132 -15.52 3.49 22.99
C SER A 132 -14.55 2.80 22.01
N SER A 133 -13.85 3.56 21.16
CA SER A 133 -12.98 3.03 20.09
C SER A 133 -13.69 2.10 19.09
N LYS A 134 -15.03 2.12 19.06
CA LYS A 134 -15.85 1.32 18.14
C LYS A 134 -16.18 2.07 16.86
N LEU A 135 -15.94 3.38 16.80
CA LEU A 135 -16.21 4.19 15.63
C LEU A 135 -14.92 4.79 15.07
N GLN A 136 -14.78 4.77 13.75
CA GLN A 136 -13.70 5.43 13.03
C GLN A 136 -14.31 6.19 11.84
N LEU A 137 -13.84 7.42 11.61
CA LEU A 137 -14.15 8.14 10.38
C LEU A 137 -12.95 8.05 9.44
N LEU A 138 -13.21 7.68 8.19
CA LEU A 138 -12.18 7.49 7.17
C LEU A 138 -12.55 8.37 5.98
N ALA A 139 -11.66 9.25 5.57
CA ALA A 139 -11.79 10.02 4.34
C ALA A 139 -10.58 9.76 3.45
N ARG A 140 -10.81 9.50 2.17
CA ARG A 140 -9.77 9.14 1.20
C ARG A 140 -10.00 9.91 -0.09
N LEU A 141 -8.98 10.64 -0.54
CA LEU A 141 -8.92 11.30 -1.83
C LEU A 141 -7.87 10.56 -2.68
N GLY A 142 -8.33 9.93 -3.75
CA GLY A 142 -7.54 9.03 -4.60
C GLY A 142 -8.01 7.59 -4.50
N ASP A 143 -8.05 6.91 -5.65
CA ASP A 143 -8.40 5.50 -5.75
C ASP A 143 -7.14 4.66 -5.46
N GLU A 144 -7.12 3.99 -4.31
CA GLU A 144 -6.06 3.06 -3.93
C GLU A 144 -6.08 1.79 -4.79
N HIS A 145 -7.19 1.41 -5.44
CA HIS A 145 -7.27 0.27 -6.37
C HIS A 145 -6.72 0.59 -7.76
N GLU A 146 -6.88 1.82 -8.27
CA GLU A 146 -6.08 2.26 -9.41
C GLU A 146 -4.59 2.24 -9.07
N LEU A 147 -4.24 2.51 -7.81
CA LEU A 147 -2.89 2.40 -7.31
C LEU A 147 -2.46 0.96 -6.99
N GLU A 148 -3.34 0.06 -6.56
CA GLU A 148 -2.96 -1.35 -6.35
C GLU A 148 -2.84 -2.08 -7.69
N ASN A 149 -3.61 -1.65 -8.70
CA ASN A 149 -3.49 -2.12 -10.07
C ASN A 149 -2.35 -1.46 -10.86
N ARG A 150 -1.94 -0.22 -10.54
CA ARG A 150 -0.85 0.51 -11.21
C ARG A 150 0.41 0.73 -10.36
N SER A 151 0.44 0.33 -9.09
CA SER A 151 1.47 0.63 -8.09
C SER A 151 1.29 -0.18 -6.80
N THR A 152 1.43 -1.49 -6.91
CA THR A 152 2.05 -2.36 -5.89
C THR A 152 1.88 -1.94 -4.42
N ASN A 153 0.82 -2.42 -3.78
CA ASN A 153 0.79 -2.89 -2.38
C ASN A 153 1.73 -2.16 -1.37
N VAL A 154 1.57 -0.84 -1.22
CA VAL A 154 2.17 -0.10 -0.10
C VAL A 154 1.23 -0.21 1.09
N GLN A 155 1.13 -1.41 1.66
CA GLN A 155 0.56 -1.56 3.00
C GLN A 155 1.56 -1.01 4.00
N THR A 156 1.25 0.19 4.48
CA THR A 156 1.84 0.79 5.66
C THR A 156 1.55 -0.05 6.87
N GLU A 157 2.59 -0.49 7.57
CA GLU A 157 2.56 -0.80 9.01
C GLU A 157 4.00 -0.99 9.50
N GLN A 158 4.50 0.03 10.20
CA GLN A 158 5.60 -0.10 11.14
C GLN A 158 5.07 -0.83 12.37
N THR A 159 5.89 -1.70 12.97
CA THR A 159 5.50 -2.62 14.06
C THR A 159 4.59 -3.76 13.56
N PRO A 160 4.69 -5.00 14.09
CA PRO A 160 3.68 -6.03 13.85
C PRO A 160 2.36 -5.58 14.51
N GLU A 161 1.66 -4.65 13.87
CA GLU A 161 0.29 -4.28 14.24
C GLU A 161 -0.59 -5.54 14.14
N PRO A 162 -1.54 -5.70 15.08
CA PRO A 162 -2.49 -6.80 15.06
C PRO A 162 -3.20 -6.82 13.72
N PHE A 163 -3.45 -8.02 13.20
CA PHE A 163 -4.07 -8.33 11.90
C PHE A 163 -5.38 -7.55 11.58
N GLU A 164 -5.92 -6.82 12.55
CA GLU A 164 -7.16 -6.07 12.53
C GLU A 164 -7.06 -4.73 11.77
N SER A 165 -5.91 -4.06 11.78
CA SER A 165 -5.70 -2.78 11.07
C SER A 165 -5.51 -2.95 9.55
N ARG A 166 -5.07 -4.14 9.11
CA ARG A 166 -4.80 -4.48 7.69
C ARG A 166 -6.05 -4.61 6.81
N ILE A 167 -7.24 -4.52 7.40
CA ILE A 167 -8.51 -4.85 6.73
C ILE A 167 -9.25 -3.55 6.41
N LEU A 168 -8.62 -2.75 5.55
CA LEU A 168 -9.16 -1.52 5.02
C LEU A 168 -9.10 -1.52 3.50
N LYS A 169 -9.73 -2.52 2.88
CA LYS A 169 -10.10 -2.45 1.46
C LYS A 169 -11.33 -1.57 1.26
N ALA A 170 -11.21 -0.30 1.63
CA ALA A 170 -12.03 0.76 1.04
C ALA A 170 -11.11 1.43 0.01
N ASP A 171 -10.64 0.65 -0.94
CA ASP A 171 -9.57 1.01 -1.87
C ASP A 171 -10.01 2.09 -2.87
N LYS A 172 -11.19 2.68 -2.67
CA LYS A 172 -11.75 3.75 -3.47
C LYS A 172 -11.75 5.05 -2.69
N ALA A 173 -11.60 6.16 -3.40
CA ALA A 173 -11.80 7.48 -2.82
C ALA A 173 -13.24 7.55 -2.25
N GLY A 174 -13.37 8.10 -1.04
CA GLY A 174 -14.62 8.04 -0.33
C GLY A 174 -14.54 8.56 1.10
N ILE A 175 -15.70 8.70 1.72
CA ILE A 175 -15.87 9.02 3.13
C ILE A 175 -16.68 7.89 3.76
N PHE A 176 -16.15 7.26 4.80
CA PHE A 176 -16.73 6.09 5.45
C PHE A 176 -16.77 6.27 6.95
N LEU A 177 -17.93 5.98 7.53
CA LEU A 177 -18.06 5.70 8.95
C LEU A 177 -17.92 4.20 9.15
N ARG A 178 -16.94 3.82 9.96
CA ARG A 178 -16.68 2.44 10.34
C ARG A 178 -17.15 2.20 11.76
N TYR A 179 -17.89 1.11 11.94
CA TYR A 179 -18.23 0.55 13.24
C TYR A 179 -17.52 -0.78 13.44
N ILE A 180 -16.77 -0.92 14.53
CA ILE A 180 -16.05 -2.12 14.94
C ILE A 180 -16.72 -2.66 16.20
N TYR A 181 -17.20 -3.90 16.12
CA TYR A 181 -17.79 -4.61 17.24
C TYR A 181 -17.06 -5.93 17.49
N GLN A 182 -16.60 -6.10 18.72
CA GLN A 182 -16.06 -7.36 19.21
C GLN A 182 -16.66 -7.61 20.58
N HIS A 183 -17.36 -8.73 20.73
CA HIS A 183 -17.88 -9.15 22.03
C HIS A 183 -16.70 -9.63 22.89
N PRO A 184 -16.60 -9.27 24.19
CA PRO A 184 -15.46 -9.63 25.04
C PRO A 184 -15.16 -11.13 25.09
N GLU A 185 -16.19 -11.97 24.98
CA GLU A 185 -16.07 -13.44 24.99
C GLU A 185 -15.96 -14.06 23.60
N SER A 186 -16.05 -13.25 22.53
CA SER A 186 -15.98 -13.73 21.15
C SER A 186 -14.61 -13.42 20.54
N LEU A 187 -14.07 -14.41 19.83
CA LEU A 187 -12.89 -14.24 18.99
C LEU A 187 -13.24 -13.61 17.63
N TRP A 188 -14.53 -13.43 17.34
CA TRP A 188 -15.00 -12.78 16.12
C TRP A 188 -15.10 -11.27 16.30
N GLN A 189 -14.53 -10.56 15.34
CA GLN A 189 -14.64 -9.13 15.15
C GLN A 189 -15.55 -8.86 13.96
N THR A 190 -16.58 -8.06 14.16
CA THR A 190 -17.48 -7.59 13.11
C THR A 190 -17.14 -6.14 12.80
N THR A 191 -16.99 -5.83 11.52
CA THR A 191 -16.75 -4.46 11.04
C THR A 191 -17.82 -4.08 10.03
N PHE A 192 -18.47 -2.95 10.26
CA PHE A 192 -19.51 -2.41 9.39
C PHE A 192 -19.10 -1.01 8.92
N ASP A 193 -18.79 -0.88 7.63
CA ASP A 193 -18.41 0.39 7.01
C ASP A 193 -19.58 0.89 6.17
N ASN A 194 -19.97 2.15 6.35
CA ASN A 194 -21.00 2.80 5.53
C ASN A 194 -20.52 4.17 5.11
N GLY A 195 -20.82 4.54 3.88
CA GLY A 195 -20.35 5.82 3.40
C GLY A 195 -20.66 6.05 1.94
N PHE A 196 -19.88 6.96 1.38
CA PHE A 196 -19.96 7.34 -0.02
C PHE A 196 -18.61 7.15 -0.66
N GLN A 197 -18.57 6.41 -1.76
CA GLN A 197 -17.46 6.40 -2.68
C GLN A 197 -17.63 7.51 -3.70
N PHE A 198 -16.53 8.02 -4.23
CA PHE A 198 -16.60 8.92 -5.38
C PHE A 198 -15.48 8.68 -6.36
N THR A 199 -15.79 8.80 -7.63
CA THR A 199 -14.78 8.77 -8.69
C THR A 199 -14.13 10.16 -8.77
N PRO A 200 -12.80 10.29 -8.59
CA PRO A 200 -12.14 11.60 -8.53
C PRO A 200 -12.41 12.51 -9.73
N HIS A 201 -12.64 11.93 -10.91
CA HIS A 201 -12.86 12.67 -12.16
C HIS A 201 -14.30 13.17 -12.35
N SER A 202 -15.31 12.49 -11.80
CA SER A 202 -16.72 12.85 -12.00
C SER A 202 -17.38 13.42 -10.74
N LEU A 203 -16.73 13.28 -9.57
CA LEU A 203 -17.33 13.57 -8.25
C LEU A 203 -18.69 12.88 -8.04
N ALA A 204 -18.99 11.84 -8.82
CA ALA A 204 -20.21 11.07 -8.67
C ALA A 204 -20.13 10.33 -7.33
N LEU A 205 -21.06 10.66 -6.43
CA LEU A 205 -21.17 10.02 -5.13
C LEU A 205 -21.98 8.74 -5.27
N GLU A 206 -21.41 7.64 -4.80
CA GLU A 206 -22.02 6.32 -4.76
C GLU A 206 -22.15 5.87 -3.30
N PRO A 207 -23.37 5.71 -2.76
CA PRO A 207 -23.57 5.10 -1.45
C PRO A 207 -23.08 3.65 -1.44
N VAL A 208 -22.37 3.29 -0.38
CA VAL A 208 -21.82 1.93 -0.21
C VAL A 208 -21.85 1.48 1.24
N SER A 209 -21.99 0.17 1.42
CA SER A 209 -21.99 -0.50 2.72
C SER A 209 -21.20 -1.80 2.65
N TYR A 210 -20.38 -2.06 3.67
CA TYR A 210 -19.58 -3.28 3.81
C TYR A 210 -19.76 -3.87 5.19
N LEU A 211 -20.15 -5.13 5.28
CA LEU A 211 -20.16 -5.92 6.51
C LEU A 211 -19.09 -7.00 6.40
N ARG A 212 -18.18 -7.03 7.37
CA ARG A 212 -17.06 -7.98 7.43
C ARG A 212 -17.04 -8.64 8.78
N ILE A 213 -16.74 -9.93 8.77
CA ILE A 213 -16.64 -10.72 10.00
C ILE A 213 -15.32 -11.46 9.91
N GLY A 214 -14.45 -11.27 10.90
CA GLY A 214 -13.11 -11.86 10.89
C GLY A 214 -12.76 -12.48 12.23
N GLN A 215 -12.05 -13.60 12.19
CA GLN A 215 -11.45 -14.22 13.38
C GLN A 215 -10.05 -14.67 13.03
N THR A 216 -9.09 -14.40 13.90
CA THR A 216 -7.72 -14.91 13.77
C THR A 216 -7.60 -16.23 14.51
N PHE A 217 -7.19 -17.28 13.80
CA PHE A 217 -6.86 -18.59 14.32
C PHE A 217 -5.34 -18.76 14.34
N LEU A 218 -4.83 -19.45 15.37
CA LEU A 218 -3.43 -19.81 15.47
C LEU A 218 -3.29 -21.33 15.27
N SER A 219 -2.44 -21.74 14.34
CA SER A 219 -2.10 -23.15 14.10
C SER A 219 -0.58 -23.30 14.01
N GLY A 220 0.04 -23.65 15.14
CA GLY A 220 1.49 -23.57 15.28
C GLY A 220 1.99 -22.13 15.09
N THR A 221 2.90 -21.92 14.14
CA THR A 221 3.40 -20.57 13.78
C THR A 221 2.54 -19.87 12.73
N TRP A 222 1.47 -20.50 12.24
CA TRP A 222 0.57 -19.89 11.28
C TRP A 222 -0.51 -19.07 11.98
N GLN A 223 -0.71 -17.85 11.50
CA GLN A 223 -1.89 -17.05 11.76
C GLN A 223 -2.80 -17.16 10.54
N ILE A 224 -4.05 -17.53 10.75
CA ILE A 224 -5.03 -17.78 9.69
C ILE A 224 -6.25 -16.92 10.00
N ARG A 225 -6.69 -16.09 9.06
CA ARG A 225 -7.85 -15.21 9.24
C ARG A 225 -8.78 -15.28 8.03
N PRO A 226 -9.86 -16.09 8.10
CA PRO A 226 -10.97 -15.95 7.17
C PRO A 226 -11.74 -14.66 7.45
N VAL A 227 -12.15 -13.99 6.37
CA VAL A 227 -12.89 -12.73 6.37
C VAL A 227 -14.00 -12.84 5.33
N PRO A 228 -15.13 -13.47 5.66
CA PRO A 228 -16.36 -13.27 4.91
C PRO A 228 -16.75 -11.79 4.85
N VAL A 229 -17.24 -11.37 3.69
CA VAL A 229 -17.72 -10.02 3.43
C VAL A 229 -19.08 -10.07 2.74
N ILE A 230 -19.98 -9.20 3.16
CA ILE A 230 -21.19 -8.83 2.42
C ILE A 230 -21.05 -7.35 2.10
N TYR A 231 -21.31 -6.95 0.88
CA TYR A 231 -21.22 -5.56 0.49
C TYR A 231 -22.34 -5.18 -0.44
N TRP A 232 -22.69 -3.89 -0.42
CA TRP A 232 -23.67 -3.31 -1.30
C TRP A 232 -23.15 -1.97 -1.79
N ALA A 233 -23.37 -1.71 -3.08
CA ALA A 233 -23.11 -0.42 -3.69
C ALA A 233 -24.28 -0.08 -4.63
N GLU A 234 -24.60 1.21 -4.79
CA GLU A 234 -25.72 1.62 -5.62
C GLU A 234 -25.57 1.19 -7.09
N SER A 235 -24.35 1.23 -7.66
CA SER A 235 -24.12 0.89 -9.07
C SER A 235 -23.95 -0.61 -9.33
N SER A 236 -23.32 -1.35 -8.42
CA SER A 236 -23.01 -2.78 -8.59
C SER A 236 -23.98 -3.73 -7.88
N GLY A 237 -24.89 -3.18 -7.06
CA GLY A 237 -25.84 -3.94 -6.28
C GLY A 237 -25.21 -4.70 -5.12
N LEU A 238 -25.83 -5.81 -4.74
CA LEU A 238 -25.38 -6.66 -3.64
C LEU A 238 -24.23 -7.57 -4.10
N GLY A 239 -23.29 -7.82 -3.21
CA GLY A 239 -22.23 -8.80 -3.38
C GLY A 239 -21.87 -9.50 -2.07
N THR A 240 -21.21 -10.64 -2.21
CA THR A 240 -20.67 -11.41 -1.10
C THR A 240 -19.28 -11.90 -1.45
N GLY A 241 -18.47 -12.23 -0.46
CA GLY A 241 -17.15 -12.76 -0.69
C GLY A 241 -16.55 -13.39 0.53
N ILE A 242 -15.40 -14.01 0.34
CA ILE A 242 -14.56 -14.50 1.41
C ILE A 242 -13.11 -14.28 1.02
N ALA A 243 -12.35 -13.67 1.92
CA ALA A 243 -10.90 -13.64 1.86
C ALA A 243 -10.34 -14.54 2.96
N LEU A 244 -9.31 -15.30 2.64
CA LEU A 244 -8.51 -16.06 3.58
C LEU A 244 -7.11 -15.48 3.56
N HIS A 245 -6.72 -14.90 4.69
CA HIS A 245 -5.38 -14.40 4.91
C HIS A 245 -4.60 -15.38 5.78
N THR A 246 -3.36 -15.66 5.42
CA THR A 246 -2.45 -16.43 6.26
C THR A 246 -1.12 -15.71 6.41
N LEU A 247 -0.51 -15.84 7.57
CA LEU A 247 0.81 -15.30 7.87
C LEU A 247 1.63 -16.36 8.61
N LYS A 248 2.87 -16.54 8.17
CA LYS A 248 3.85 -17.39 8.83
C LYS A 248 5.15 -16.62 9.01
N PRO A 249 5.60 -16.35 10.24
CA PRO A 249 6.97 -15.95 10.50
C PRO A 249 7.90 -17.11 10.08
N ILE A 250 8.84 -16.84 9.19
CA ILE A 250 9.85 -17.82 8.77
C ILE A 250 11.04 -17.75 9.71
N ASP A 251 11.48 -16.54 10.04
CA ASP A 251 12.58 -16.25 10.95
C ASP A 251 12.35 -14.87 11.63
N ALA A 252 13.38 -14.31 12.27
CA ALA A 252 13.30 -13.05 13.00
C ALA A 252 13.03 -11.82 12.13
N ILE A 253 13.36 -11.86 10.84
CA ILE A 253 13.24 -10.75 9.90
C ILE A 253 12.31 -11.04 8.73
N THR A 254 12.00 -12.31 8.47
CA THR A 254 11.26 -12.77 7.29
C THR A 254 9.89 -13.32 7.68
N SER A 255 8.84 -12.87 6.99
CA SER A 255 7.50 -13.43 7.09
C SER A 255 6.91 -13.72 5.70
N LEU A 256 6.21 -14.84 5.59
CA LEU A 256 5.41 -15.18 4.42
C LEU A 256 3.95 -14.85 4.72
N GLN A 257 3.34 -14.09 3.82
CA GLN A 257 1.91 -13.79 3.84
C GLN A 257 1.28 -14.35 2.58
N HIS A 258 0.05 -14.83 2.73
CA HIS A 258 -0.73 -15.37 1.62
C HIS A 258 -2.16 -14.89 1.75
N THR A 259 -2.75 -14.52 0.63
CA THR A 259 -4.13 -14.06 0.55
C THR A 259 -4.81 -14.75 -0.62
N THR A 260 -5.95 -15.39 -0.36
CA THR A 260 -6.83 -15.88 -1.42
C THR A 260 -8.22 -15.33 -1.18
N GLY A 261 -8.88 -14.86 -2.22
CA GLY A 261 -10.18 -14.19 -2.12
C GLY A 261 -11.08 -14.54 -3.28
N VAL A 262 -12.38 -14.65 -2.99
CA VAL A 262 -13.42 -14.79 -3.99
C VAL A 262 -14.54 -13.81 -3.64
N ASN A 263 -14.94 -12.99 -4.60
CA ASN A 263 -16.07 -12.08 -4.49
C ASN A 263 -17.08 -12.41 -5.58
N TYR A 264 -18.36 -12.41 -5.25
CA TYR A 264 -19.47 -12.63 -6.16
C TYR A 264 -20.42 -11.44 -6.13
N LEU A 265 -20.68 -10.86 -7.29
CA LEU A 265 -21.69 -9.82 -7.53
C LEU A 265 -22.98 -10.48 -8.00
N PHE A 266 -24.08 -10.27 -7.28
CA PHE A 266 -25.35 -10.92 -7.60
C PHE A 266 -25.97 -10.38 -8.90
N ASP A 267 -25.96 -9.06 -9.08
CA ASP A 267 -26.64 -8.40 -10.20
C ASP A 267 -25.93 -8.68 -11.53
N GLU A 268 -24.59 -8.67 -11.53
CA GLU A 268 -23.79 -9.00 -12.71
C GLU A 268 -23.58 -10.51 -12.89
N GLN A 269 -23.90 -11.34 -11.89
CA GLN A 269 -23.56 -12.77 -11.86
C GLN A 269 -22.05 -13.02 -12.10
N MET A 270 -21.23 -12.12 -11.58
CA MET A 270 -19.78 -12.09 -11.78
C MET A 270 -19.06 -12.57 -10.53
N ALA A 271 -18.12 -13.49 -10.71
CA ALA A 271 -17.20 -13.92 -9.66
C ALA A 271 -15.79 -13.42 -9.98
N TYR A 272 -15.18 -12.74 -9.02
CA TYR A 272 -13.80 -12.25 -9.07
C TYR A 272 -12.96 -13.07 -8.10
N TYR A 273 -11.86 -13.59 -8.60
CA TYR A 273 -10.90 -14.40 -7.87
C TYR A 273 -9.59 -13.63 -7.75
N GLN A 274 -9.02 -13.61 -6.55
CA GLN A 274 -7.70 -13.07 -6.28
C GLN A 274 -6.88 -14.09 -5.49
N HIS A 275 -5.63 -14.29 -5.86
CA HIS A 275 -4.73 -15.16 -5.13
C HIS A 275 -3.32 -14.58 -5.13
N GLY A 276 -2.69 -14.43 -3.97
CA GLY A 276 -1.37 -13.83 -3.90
C GLY A 276 -0.53 -14.29 -2.73
N TRP A 277 0.78 -14.18 -2.92
CA TRP A 277 1.80 -14.45 -1.92
C TRP A 277 2.72 -13.24 -1.80
N GLN A 278 3.11 -12.96 -0.57
CA GLN A 278 3.98 -11.85 -0.24
C GLN A 278 5.07 -12.33 0.72
N LEU A 279 6.32 -12.08 0.38
CA LEU A 279 7.47 -12.30 1.24
C LEU A 279 7.94 -10.96 1.77
N VAL A 280 7.87 -10.76 3.08
CA VAL A 280 8.28 -9.52 3.75
C VAL A 280 9.56 -9.76 4.53
N GLN A 281 10.59 -8.96 4.25
CA GLN A 281 11.87 -8.97 4.94
C GLN A 281 12.13 -7.61 5.59
N ALA A 282 12.15 -7.56 6.91
CA ALA A 282 12.46 -6.37 7.70
C ALA A 282 13.93 -6.42 8.14
N PHE A 283 14.83 -5.91 7.30
CA PHE A 283 16.28 -5.94 7.58
C PHE A 283 16.65 -5.08 8.80
N THR A 284 16.01 -3.92 8.93
CA THR A 284 16.15 -3.01 10.06
C THR A 284 14.80 -2.36 10.37
N GLN A 285 14.74 -1.53 11.40
CA GLN A 285 13.56 -0.67 11.66
C GLN A 285 13.31 0.33 10.52
N ASP A 286 14.37 0.68 9.78
CA ASP A 286 14.33 1.67 8.70
C ASP A 286 14.17 1.07 7.31
N LEU A 287 14.45 -0.23 7.11
CA LEU A 287 14.55 -0.83 5.78
C LEU A 287 13.76 -2.13 5.69
N ARG A 288 12.83 -2.18 4.76
CA ARG A 288 11.99 -3.33 4.46
C ARG A 288 11.96 -3.64 2.97
N ALA A 289 12.09 -4.90 2.61
CA ALA A 289 11.81 -5.39 1.28
C ALA A 289 10.56 -6.28 1.28
N THR A 290 9.75 -6.15 0.24
CA THR A 290 8.51 -6.89 0.06
C THR A 290 8.46 -7.42 -1.36
N SER A 291 8.48 -8.73 -1.53
CA SER A 291 8.25 -9.36 -2.85
C SER A 291 6.82 -9.88 -2.92
N ASN A 292 6.10 -9.58 -4.00
CA ASN A 292 4.70 -9.96 -4.15
C ASN A 292 4.47 -10.65 -5.51
N ILE A 293 3.61 -11.65 -5.49
CA ILE A 293 3.04 -12.25 -6.70
C ILE A 293 1.54 -12.40 -6.50
N THR A 294 0.76 -11.96 -7.47
CA THR A 294 -0.71 -11.98 -7.38
C THR A 294 -1.31 -12.37 -8.72
N PHE A 295 -2.36 -13.17 -8.66
CA PHE A 295 -3.13 -13.68 -9.77
C PHE A 295 -4.58 -13.23 -9.62
N TYR A 296 -5.17 -12.81 -10.73
CA TYR A 296 -6.56 -12.41 -10.82
C TYR A 296 -7.25 -13.24 -11.91
N SER A 297 -8.51 -13.56 -11.67
CA SER A 297 -9.37 -14.22 -12.66
C SER A 297 -10.81 -13.85 -12.43
N THR A 298 -11.61 -13.94 -13.48
CA THR A 298 -13.06 -13.82 -13.43
C THR A 298 -13.74 -15.07 -13.96
N ASN A 299 -14.99 -15.32 -13.60
CA ASN A 299 -15.78 -16.44 -14.14
C ASN A 299 -16.24 -16.25 -15.59
N ARG A 300 -16.04 -15.07 -16.19
CA ARG A 300 -16.32 -14.80 -17.61
C ARG A 300 -15.09 -14.90 -18.50
N ALA A 301 -13.91 -15.04 -17.91
CA ALA A 301 -12.67 -15.21 -18.63
C ALA A 301 -12.67 -16.49 -19.49
N GLY A 302 -12.17 -16.38 -20.72
CA GLY A 302 -11.81 -17.56 -21.52
C GLY A 302 -10.55 -18.26 -21.01
N HIS A 303 -9.84 -17.64 -20.06
CA HIS A 303 -8.57 -18.09 -19.51
C HIS A 303 -8.67 -18.38 -18.01
N LEU A 304 -7.80 -19.26 -17.50
CA LEU A 304 -7.74 -19.59 -16.06
C LEU A 304 -7.18 -18.43 -15.21
N ILE A 305 -6.41 -17.53 -15.83
CA ILE A 305 -5.76 -16.39 -15.18
C ILE A 305 -5.96 -15.20 -16.12
N ASP A 306 -6.67 -14.18 -15.68
CA ASP A 306 -6.83 -12.94 -16.46
C ASP A 306 -5.59 -12.08 -16.35
N GLU A 307 -5.02 -11.99 -15.15
CA GLU A 307 -3.88 -11.15 -14.89
C GLU A 307 -2.94 -11.77 -13.86
N ALA A 308 -1.64 -11.67 -14.11
CA ALA A 308 -0.59 -11.99 -13.17
C ALA A 308 0.26 -10.74 -12.94
N LYS A 309 0.49 -10.40 -11.67
CA LYS A 309 1.32 -9.28 -11.23
C LYS A 309 2.46 -9.79 -10.37
N ILE A 310 3.67 -9.35 -10.67
CA ILE A 310 4.87 -9.64 -9.88
C ILE A 310 5.52 -8.32 -9.53
N SER A 311 5.92 -8.13 -8.27
CA SER A 311 6.59 -6.90 -7.85
C SER A 311 7.57 -7.12 -6.71
N ALA A 312 8.49 -6.17 -6.55
CA ALA A 312 9.41 -6.12 -5.43
C ALA A 312 9.55 -4.68 -4.93
N THR A 313 9.04 -4.38 -3.75
CA THR A 313 9.13 -3.06 -3.13
C THR A 313 10.29 -3.01 -2.17
N LEU A 314 11.16 -2.02 -2.33
CA LEU A 314 12.12 -1.61 -1.31
C LEU A 314 11.63 -0.32 -0.66
N ARG A 315 11.35 -0.36 0.64
CA ARG A 315 10.86 0.80 1.41
C ARG A 315 11.88 1.17 2.49
N ARG A 316 12.18 2.46 2.57
CA ARG A 316 13.08 3.05 3.56
C ARG A 316 12.39 4.17 4.34
N ARG A 317 12.58 4.19 5.65
CA ARG A 317 12.27 5.31 6.54
C ARG A 317 13.35 6.39 6.34
N ILE A 318 12.93 7.59 5.93
CA ILE A 318 13.85 8.69 5.63
C ILE A 318 14.11 9.52 6.89
N ASP A 319 13.03 9.91 7.57
CA ASP A 319 13.09 10.76 8.76
C ASP A 319 12.02 10.34 9.75
N SER A 320 12.48 9.95 10.95
CA SER A 320 11.65 9.62 12.09
C SER A 320 10.54 8.63 11.69
N ASP A 321 9.38 8.62 12.33
CA ASP A 321 8.31 7.67 12.02
C ASP A 321 7.25 8.20 11.05
N TRP A 322 7.54 9.33 10.41
CA TRP A 322 6.56 10.06 9.62
C TRP A 322 6.87 10.10 8.12
N LEU A 323 8.13 9.93 7.68
CA LEU A 323 8.52 10.06 6.28
C LEU A 323 9.16 8.79 5.70
N PHE A 324 8.62 8.31 4.59
CA PHE A 324 9.07 7.08 3.93
C PHE A 324 9.24 7.28 2.44
N PHE A 325 10.19 6.55 1.87
CA PHE A 325 10.38 6.42 0.43
C PHE A 325 10.35 4.96 0.03
N SER A 326 9.77 4.68 -1.12
CA SER A 326 9.73 3.35 -1.69
C SER A 326 9.99 3.35 -3.19
N VAL A 327 10.68 2.30 -3.63
CA VAL A 327 10.87 1.98 -5.04
C VAL A 327 10.26 0.62 -5.30
N THR A 328 9.42 0.51 -6.33
CA THR A 328 8.80 -0.75 -6.70
C THR A 328 8.88 -1.02 -8.20
N PRO A 329 9.82 -1.86 -8.66
CA PRO A 329 9.67 -2.57 -9.93
C PRO A 329 8.47 -3.53 -9.90
N ALA A 330 7.75 -3.58 -11.02
CA ALA A 330 6.65 -4.49 -11.25
C ALA A 330 6.64 -5.01 -12.70
N ASP A 331 6.04 -6.18 -12.89
CA ASP A 331 5.67 -6.73 -14.20
C ASP A 331 4.21 -7.20 -14.14
N THR A 332 3.42 -6.74 -15.09
CA THR A 332 2.01 -7.15 -15.23
C THR A 332 1.82 -7.89 -16.55
N LEU A 333 1.25 -9.09 -16.47
CA LEU A 333 0.89 -9.90 -17.62
C LEU A 333 -0.62 -10.06 -17.64
N SER A 334 -1.29 -9.52 -18.67
CA SER A 334 -2.75 -9.56 -18.82
C SER A 334 -3.17 -10.32 -20.07
N SER A 335 -4.25 -11.10 -19.97
CA SER A 335 -4.89 -11.79 -21.08
C SER A 335 -5.33 -10.82 -22.19
N GLU A 336 -5.74 -9.61 -21.83
CA GLU A 336 -6.15 -8.54 -22.76
C GLU A 336 -5.02 -8.14 -23.72
N ASN A 337 -3.77 -8.24 -23.28
CA ASN A 337 -2.58 -7.97 -24.10
C ASN A 337 -1.82 -9.24 -24.45
N ASN A 338 -2.50 -10.40 -24.52
CA ASN A 338 -1.91 -11.70 -24.81
C ASN A 338 -0.71 -12.06 -23.91
N TYR A 339 -0.77 -11.66 -22.64
CA TYR A 339 0.28 -11.85 -21.63
C TYR A 339 1.64 -11.28 -22.03
N LYS A 340 1.67 -10.21 -22.84
CA LYS A 340 2.89 -9.42 -23.00
C LYS A 340 3.24 -8.78 -21.66
N SER A 341 4.52 -8.87 -21.31
CA SER A 341 5.07 -8.20 -20.13
C SER A 341 4.87 -6.69 -20.25
N ASN A 342 4.45 -6.07 -19.15
CA ASN A 342 4.31 -4.64 -18.99
C ASN A 342 5.08 -4.25 -17.74
N LEU A 343 6.36 -3.90 -17.94
CA LEU A 343 7.26 -3.53 -16.86
C LEU A 343 6.97 -2.10 -16.41
N SER A 344 6.98 -1.87 -15.11
CA SER A 344 6.95 -0.52 -14.55
C SER A 344 7.85 -0.38 -13.34
N ILE A 345 8.27 0.85 -13.05
CA ILE A 345 8.98 1.22 -11.84
C ILE A 345 8.25 2.39 -11.20
N THR A 346 7.81 2.19 -9.96
CA THR A 346 7.18 3.24 -9.15
C THR A 346 8.17 3.80 -8.14
N PHE A 347 8.28 5.11 -8.07
CA PHE A 347 8.93 5.86 -6.98
C PHE A 347 7.84 6.54 -6.17
N GLN A 348 7.85 6.39 -4.85
CA GLN A 348 6.82 6.96 -4.00
C GLN A 348 7.41 7.50 -2.70
N LEU A 349 6.95 8.70 -2.34
CA LEU A 349 7.12 9.32 -1.03
C LEU A 349 5.81 9.21 -0.26
N GLU A 350 5.90 8.86 1.01
CA GLU A 350 4.77 8.83 1.94
C GLU A 350 5.11 9.64 3.18
N ALA A 351 4.22 10.55 3.55
CA ALA A 351 4.29 11.34 4.77
C ALA A 351 3.04 11.10 5.62
N LYS A 352 3.24 10.80 6.90
CA LYS A 352 2.18 10.62 7.91
C LYS A 352 2.20 11.77 8.90
N PHE A 353 1.05 12.29 9.27
CA PHE A 353 0.93 13.42 10.18
C PHE A 353 -0.08 13.07 11.26
N GLY A 354 0.38 12.90 12.50
CA GLY A 354 -0.45 12.66 13.68
C GLY A 354 0.37 12.91 14.93
N VAL A 355 -0.28 12.98 16.09
CA VAL A 355 0.39 13.35 17.36
C VAL A 355 1.39 12.29 17.85
N GLN A 356 1.31 11.08 17.27
CA GLN A 356 2.16 9.94 17.59
C GLN A 356 3.39 9.81 16.67
N TYR A 357 3.55 10.66 15.66
CA TYR A 357 4.55 10.52 14.59
C TYR A 357 5.62 11.63 14.53
#